data_AF-A0A3B0Z4Y8-F1
#
_entry.id   AF-A0A3B0Z4Y8-F1
#
_cell.length_a   1.000
_cell.length_b   1.000
_cell.length_c   1.000
_cell.angle_alpha   90.00
_cell.angle_beta   90.00
_cell.angle_gamma   90.00
#
_symmetry.space_group_name_H-M   'P 1'
#
loop_
_entity.id
_entity.type
_entity.pdbx_description
1 polymer ?
#
loop_
_entity_poly.entity_id
_entity_poly.type
_entity_poly.pdbx_seq_one_letter_code
_entity_poly.pdbx_strand_id
1 'polypeptide(L)'
;MKNIWLKPLVFILGLLPAAVLGWQLYADRLGANPIDEIADATGEWVLRLLLLTLLMTPLRRAFGWAWPVRVRRMLGLFAFFYASLHLLIYLWLDQFFMWGEIWLDIVDRPFISVGMLAFVLLLPLAVSSNKFMVKRLGKQWRRLHRLAYVIPALGVLHYWWLVKADVFEPLIYGLLLVVLLLFRQPFKKTTGRYRTRPVADVIKS
;
A
#
# COMPACT_ATOMS: atom_id res chain seq x y z
N MET A 1 -18.54 -3.85 21.36
CA MET A 1 -18.49 -2.39 21.51
C MET A 1 -18.03 -1.74 20.21
N LYS A 2 -18.76 -0.77 19.66
CA LYS A 2 -18.29 -0.01 18.48
C LYS A 2 -17.18 0.93 18.96
N ASN A 3 -15.92 0.58 18.71
CA ASN A 3 -14.78 1.47 18.99
C ASN A 3 -14.85 2.66 18.01
N ILE A 4 -15.59 3.71 18.39
CA ILE A 4 -15.79 4.94 17.60
C ILE A 4 -14.46 5.70 17.44
N TRP A 5 -13.60 5.62 18.45
CA TRP A 5 -12.29 6.29 18.51
C TRP A 5 -11.23 5.74 17.55
N LEU A 6 -11.41 4.53 17.02
CA LEU A 6 -10.39 3.88 16.20
C LEU A 6 -10.09 4.65 14.90
N LYS A 7 -11.12 5.18 14.23
CA LYS A 7 -10.92 5.92 12.99
C LYS A 7 -10.26 7.28 13.22
N PRO A 8 -10.74 8.15 14.14
CA PRO A 8 -10.03 9.38 14.48
C PRO A 8 -8.57 9.14 14.84
N LEU A 9 -8.28 8.10 15.64
CA LEU A 9 -6.92 7.77 16.02
C LEU A 9 -6.03 7.44 14.81
N VAL A 10 -6.47 6.55 13.91
CA VAL A 10 -5.72 6.24 12.69
C VAL A 10 -5.59 7.47 11.77
N PHE A 11 -6.52 8.43 11.84
CA PHE A 11 -6.47 9.64 11.02
C PHE A 11 -5.34 10.54 11.50
N ILE A 12 -5.31 10.80 12.81
CA ILE A 12 -4.27 11.61 13.45
C ILE A 12 -2.91 10.95 13.25
N LEU A 13 -2.80 9.64 13.50
CA LEU A 13 -1.56 8.90 13.30
C LEU A 13 -1.12 8.88 11.82
N GLY A 14 -2.06 8.88 10.88
CA GLY A 14 -1.76 8.97 9.45
C GLY A 14 -1.24 10.34 9.03
N LEU A 15 -1.65 11.42 9.70
CA LEU A 15 -1.17 12.78 9.43
C LEU A 15 0.10 13.15 10.19
N LEU A 16 0.37 12.47 11.30
CA LEU A 16 1.50 12.76 12.18
C LEU A 16 2.84 12.83 11.43
N PRO A 17 3.18 11.91 10.51
CA PRO A 17 4.45 12.00 9.80
C PRO A 17 4.59 13.25 8.94
N ALA A 18 3.55 13.62 8.21
CA ALA A 18 3.54 14.87 7.43
C ALA A 18 3.69 16.10 8.35
N ALA A 19 3.04 16.10 9.53
CA ALA A 19 3.20 17.18 10.51
C ALA A 19 4.62 17.24 11.08
N VAL A 20 5.24 16.09 11.35
CA VAL A 20 6.63 16.01 11.82
C VAL A 20 7.60 16.50 10.74
N LEU A 21 7.42 16.13 9.47
CA LEU A 21 8.23 16.65 8.37
C LEU A 21 8.08 18.16 8.21
N GLY A 22 6.85 18.69 8.29
CA GLY A 22 6.60 20.13 8.25
C GLY A 22 7.27 20.88 9.41
N TRP A 23 7.28 20.31 10.61
CA TRP A 23 8.01 20.86 11.74
C TRP A 23 9.52 20.83 11.55
N GLN A 24 10.07 19.71 11.05
CA GLN A 24 11.51 19.60 10.77
C GLN A 24 11.96 20.59 9.70
N LEU A 25 11.14 20.82 8.67
CA LEU A 25 11.37 21.84 7.65
C LEU A 25 11.38 23.24 8.27
N TYR A 26 10.38 23.57 9.09
CA TYR A 26 10.29 24.87 9.76
C TYR A 26 11.46 25.12 10.74
N ALA A 27 11.91 24.07 11.42
CA ALA A 27 12.99 24.13 12.40
C ALA A 27 14.40 23.99 11.79
N ASP A 28 14.51 23.95 10.46
CA ASP A 28 15.77 23.78 9.71
C ASP A 28 16.57 22.53 10.14
N ARG A 29 15.86 21.41 10.32
CA ARG A 29 16.42 20.13 10.82
C ARG A 29 16.58 19.04 9.77
N LEU A 30 16.24 19.33 8.52
CA LEU A 30 16.29 18.37 7.41
C LEU A 30 17.69 18.25 6.77
N GLY A 31 18.67 19.00 7.27
CA GLY A 31 20.06 18.90 6.82
C GLY A 31 20.32 19.61 5.49
N ALA A 32 21.34 19.14 4.76
CA ALA A 32 21.91 19.84 3.61
C ALA A 32 21.01 19.83 2.36
N ASN A 33 20.24 18.75 2.14
CA ASN A 33 19.28 18.69 1.05
C ASN A 33 17.87 18.36 1.57
N PRO A 34 17.10 19.39 1.99
CA PRO A 34 15.79 19.18 2.59
C PRO A 34 14.77 18.61 1.61
N ILE A 35 14.93 18.83 0.30
CA ILE A 35 13.98 18.33 -0.71
C ILE A 35 14.11 16.81 -0.82
N ASP A 36 15.34 16.31 -0.94
CA ASP A 36 15.62 14.87 -0.99
C ASP A 36 15.12 14.16 0.27
N GLU A 37 15.38 14.72 1.46
CA GLU A 37 14.94 14.13 2.73
C GLU A 37 13.41 14.03 2.83
N ILE A 38 12.67 15.06 2.39
CA ILE A 38 11.20 15.00 2.38
C ILE A 38 10.71 14.01 1.31
N ALA A 39 11.37 13.95 0.14
CA ALA A 39 11.04 12.99 -0.91
C ALA A 39 11.22 11.55 -0.40
N ASP A 40 12.36 11.22 0.19
CA ASP A 40 12.68 9.91 0.75
C ASP A 40 11.71 9.54 1.86
N ALA A 41 11.52 10.43 2.84
CA ALA A 41 10.60 10.18 3.95
C ALA A 41 9.16 9.94 3.45
N THR A 42 8.65 10.77 2.54
CA THR A 42 7.29 10.59 2.00
C THR A 42 7.16 9.29 1.20
N GLY A 43 8.17 8.90 0.42
CA GLY A 43 8.22 7.64 -0.31
C GLY A 43 8.19 6.42 0.62
N GLU A 44 8.97 6.45 1.71
CA GLU A 44 8.94 5.41 2.73
C GLU A 44 7.58 5.29 3.41
N TRP A 45 6.92 6.41 3.73
CA TRP A 45 5.58 6.38 4.33
C TRP A 45 4.54 5.76 3.40
N VAL A 46 4.66 5.92 2.08
CA VAL A 46 3.84 5.18 1.11
C VAL A 46 4.01 3.67 1.30
N LEU A 47 5.26 3.18 1.30
CA LEU A 47 5.55 1.76 1.47
C LEU A 47 5.05 1.21 2.80
N ARG A 48 5.34 1.90 3.91
CA ARG A 48 4.88 1.54 5.26
C ARG A 48 3.37 1.41 5.30
N LEU A 49 2.63 2.39 4.76
CA LEU A 49 1.16 2.37 4.76
C LEU A 49 0.57 1.30 3.84
N LEU A 50 1.20 1.03 2.70
CA LEU A 50 0.80 -0.08 1.82
C LEU A 50 0.99 -1.43 2.51
N LEU A 51 2.12 -1.67 3.16
CA LEU A 51 2.39 -2.90 3.91
C LEU A 51 1.44 -3.05 5.11
N LEU A 52 1.21 -1.97 5.86
CA LEU A 52 0.20 -1.96 6.94
C LEU A 52 -1.20 -2.29 6.41
N THR A 53 -1.57 -1.76 5.24
CA THR A 53 -2.84 -2.07 4.58
C THR A 53 -2.93 -3.56 4.23
N LEU A 54 -1.85 -4.18 3.76
CA LEU A 54 -1.79 -5.61 3.48
C LEU A 54 -1.88 -6.45 4.76
N LEU A 55 -1.19 -6.04 5.83
CA LEU A 55 -1.15 -6.68 7.15
C LEU A 55 -2.52 -6.78 7.83
N MET A 56 -3.44 -5.85 7.57
CA MET A 56 -4.79 -5.89 8.17
C MET A 56 -5.55 -7.21 7.88
N THR A 57 -5.26 -7.88 6.76
CA THR A 57 -5.93 -9.14 6.40
C THR A 57 -5.36 -10.34 7.16
N PRO A 58 -4.03 -10.59 7.18
CA PRO A 58 -3.39 -11.55 8.10
C PRO A 58 -3.82 -11.37 9.56
N LEU A 59 -3.82 -10.12 10.06
CA LEU A 59 -4.15 -9.83 11.45
C LEU A 59 -5.57 -10.29 11.83
N ARG A 60 -6.55 -10.04 10.95
CA ARG A 60 -7.90 -10.56 11.14
C ARG A 60 -7.96 -12.09 11.11
N ARG A 61 -7.16 -12.75 10.26
CA ARG A 61 -7.16 -14.22 10.15
C ARG A 61 -6.52 -14.89 11.35
N ALA A 62 -5.39 -14.36 11.83
CA ALA A 62 -4.65 -14.91 12.95
C ALA A 62 -5.38 -14.72 14.29
N PHE A 63 -5.93 -13.53 14.53
CA PHE A 63 -6.52 -13.18 15.83
C PHE A 63 -8.06 -13.11 15.84
N GLY A 64 -8.72 -13.27 14.69
CA GLY A 64 -10.19 -13.19 14.58
C GLY A 64 -10.77 -11.77 14.73
N TRP A 65 -9.93 -10.75 14.88
CA TRP A 65 -10.39 -9.39 15.16
C TRP A 65 -11.12 -8.72 13.98
N ALA A 66 -12.23 -8.04 14.28
CA ALA A 66 -13.02 -7.30 13.28
C ALA A 66 -12.52 -5.88 13.01
N TRP A 67 -11.72 -5.29 13.91
CA TRP A 67 -11.24 -3.91 13.79
C TRP A 67 -10.23 -3.65 12.65
N PRO A 68 -9.29 -4.55 12.30
CA PRO A 68 -8.27 -4.28 11.28
C PRO A 68 -8.88 -3.99 9.90
N VAL A 69 -9.94 -4.73 9.55
CA VAL A 69 -10.65 -4.54 8.28
C VAL A 69 -11.39 -3.20 8.22
N ARG A 70 -11.79 -2.64 9.38
CA ARG A 70 -12.50 -1.35 9.44
C ARG A 70 -11.59 -0.17 9.10
N VAL A 71 -10.29 -0.28 9.32
CA VAL A 71 -9.30 0.79 9.06
C VAL A 71 -8.51 0.57 7.77
N ARG A 72 -8.53 -0.63 7.19
CA ARG A 72 -7.82 -0.96 5.94
C ARG A 72 -8.02 0.04 4.80
N ARG A 73 -9.27 0.49 4.56
CA ARG A 73 -9.56 1.47 3.50
C ARG A 73 -8.84 2.79 3.75
N MET A 74 -8.79 3.20 5.02
CA MET A 74 -8.26 4.48 5.43
C MET A 74 -6.74 4.51 5.30
N LEU A 75 -6.06 3.43 5.70
CA LEU A 75 -4.62 3.25 5.48
C LEU A 75 -4.27 3.32 3.99
N GLY A 76 -5.05 2.67 3.12
CA GLY A 76 -4.84 2.74 1.67
C GLY A 76 -5.06 4.14 1.08
N LEU A 77 -5.96 4.93 1.65
CA LEU A 77 -6.14 6.33 1.26
C LEU A 77 -4.99 7.22 1.72
N PHE A 78 -4.45 6.98 2.92
CA PHE A 78 -3.23 7.66 3.37
C PHE A 78 -2.03 7.27 2.50
N ALA A 79 -1.87 6.00 2.12
CA ALA A 79 -0.83 5.61 1.18
C ALA A 79 -0.91 6.41 -0.13
N PHE A 80 -2.12 6.59 -0.68
CA PHE A 80 -2.32 7.45 -1.85
C PHE A 80 -2.03 8.93 -1.57
N PHE A 81 -2.43 9.45 -0.40
CA PHE A 81 -2.10 10.83 0.00
C PHE A 81 -0.59 11.07 0.03
N TYR A 82 0.19 10.21 0.69
CA TYR A 82 1.65 10.33 0.70
C TYR A 82 2.26 10.11 -0.68
N ALA A 83 1.69 9.23 -1.52
CA ALA A 83 2.17 9.03 -2.88
C ALA A 83 1.95 10.27 -3.75
N SER A 84 0.83 10.97 -3.58
CA SER A 84 0.58 12.25 -4.24
C SER A 84 1.51 13.34 -3.72
N LEU A 85 1.81 13.35 -2.42
CA LEU A 85 2.78 14.30 -1.85
C LEU A 85 4.18 14.04 -2.40
N HIS A 86 4.62 12.78 -2.43
CA HIS A 86 5.90 12.37 -3.00
C HIS A 86 6.02 12.77 -4.48
N LEU A 87 4.98 12.50 -5.28
CA LEU A 87 4.93 12.95 -6.67
C LEU A 87 4.96 14.48 -6.80
N LEU A 88 4.25 15.19 -5.92
CA LEU A 88 4.23 16.65 -5.93
C LEU A 88 5.60 17.25 -5.58
N ILE A 89 6.33 16.65 -4.65
CA ILE A 89 7.70 17.05 -4.31
C ILE A 89 8.60 16.92 -5.54
N TYR A 90 8.55 15.79 -6.25
CA TYR A 90 9.27 15.60 -7.50
C TYR A 90 8.86 16.62 -8.57
N LEU A 91 7.57 16.76 -8.86
CA LEU A 91 7.11 17.63 -9.93
C LEU A 91 7.36 19.12 -9.64
N TRP A 92 7.14 19.56 -8.41
CA TRP A 92 7.19 20.98 -8.05
C TRP A 92 8.55 21.39 -7.49
N LEU A 93 9.06 20.69 -6.47
CA LEU A 93 10.23 21.13 -5.73
C LEU A 93 11.54 20.72 -6.41
N ASP A 94 11.57 19.54 -7.03
CA ASP A 94 12.77 19.04 -7.73
C ASP A 94 12.80 19.50 -9.19
N GLN A 95 11.70 19.29 -9.93
CA GLN A 95 11.64 19.54 -11.38
C GLN A 95 11.01 20.88 -11.77
N PHE A 96 10.46 21.65 -10.83
CA PHE A 96 9.83 22.96 -11.08
C PHE A 96 8.78 22.98 -12.23
N PHE A 97 8.09 21.86 -12.45
CA PHE A 97 7.15 21.64 -13.56
C PHE A 97 7.76 21.81 -14.96
N MET A 98 9.07 21.65 -15.11
CA MET A 98 9.76 21.67 -16.39
C MET A 98 9.50 20.37 -17.16
N TRP A 99 8.38 20.33 -17.90
CA TRP A 99 7.89 19.12 -18.57
C TRP A 99 8.88 18.42 -19.50
N GLY A 100 9.79 19.18 -20.13
CA GLY A 100 10.87 18.62 -20.96
C GLY A 100 11.87 17.80 -20.14
N GLU A 101 12.35 18.37 -19.03
CA GLU A 101 13.26 17.70 -18.10
C GLU A 101 12.60 16.49 -17.45
N ILE A 102 11.35 16.64 -17.00
CA ILE A 102 10.57 15.54 -16.41
C ILE A 102 10.46 14.36 -17.37
N TRP A 103 10.22 14.62 -18.66
CA TRP A 103 10.11 13.57 -19.66
C TRP A 103 11.44 12.84 -19.87
N LEU A 104 12.55 13.59 -20.00
CA LEU A 104 13.89 13.02 -20.11
C LEU A 104 14.22 12.20 -18.87
N ASP A 105 13.94 12.71 -17.68
CA ASP A 105 14.23 12.05 -16.42
C ASP A 105 13.44 10.72 -16.26
N ILE A 106 12.18 10.70 -16.67
CA ILE A 106 11.36 9.47 -16.68
C ILE A 106 11.95 8.41 -17.61
N VAL A 107 12.45 8.81 -18.78
CA VAL A 107 12.99 7.90 -19.80
C VAL A 107 14.39 7.42 -19.42
N ASP A 108 15.24 8.32 -18.93
CA ASP A 108 16.65 8.05 -18.64
C ASP A 108 16.82 7.31 -17.29
N ARG A 109 15.87 7.49 -16.35
CA ARG A 109 15.94 6.87 -15.02
C ARG A 109 14.85 5.81 -14.83
N PRO A 110 15.19 4.52 -14.93
CA PRO A 110 14.21 3.45 -14.86
C PRO A 110 13.47 3.39 -13.53
N PHE A 111 14.10 3.80 -12.42
CA PHE A 111 13.43 3.84 -11.12
C PHE A 111 12.27 4.85 -11.12
N ILE A 112 12.39 6.02 -11.75
CA ILE A 112 11.31 7.02 -11.85
C ILE A 112 10.15 6.45 -12.64
N SER A 113 10.42 5.81 -13.77
CA SER A 113 9.41 5.10 -14.57
C SER A 113 8.63 4.07 -13.74
N VAL A 114 9.31 3.27 -12.91
CA VAL A 114 8.66 2.30 -12.01
C VAL A 114 7.80 2.99 -10.96
N GLY A 115 8.29 4.08 -10.36
CA GLY A 115 7.53 4.89 -9.39
C GLY A 115 6.26 5.48 -10.01
N MET A 116 6.36 6.04 -11.21
CA MET A 116 5.23 6.58 -11.97
C MET A 116 4.20 5.48 -12.30
N LEU A 117 4.66 4.30 -12.73
CA LEU A 117 3.78 3.16 -12.96
C LEU A 117 3.05 2.74 -11.67
N ALA A 118 3.75 2.68 -10.55
CA ALA A 118 3.15 2.37 -9.25
C ALA A 118 2.06 3.38 -8.87
N PHE A 119 2.33 4.68 -9.07
CA PHE A 119 1.37 5.76 -8.81
C PHE A 119 0.13 5.66 -9.72
N VAL A 120 0.32 5.48 -11.02
CA VAL A 120 -0.76 5.32 -12.01
C VAL A 120 -1.63 4.11 -11.66
N LEU A 121 -1.03 2.99 -11.22
CA LEU A 121 -1.78 1.82 -10.78
C LEU A 121 -2.50 2.04 -9.44
N LEU A 122 -1.98 2.89 -8.56
CA LEU A 122 -2.60 3.21 -7.27
C LEU A 122 -3.83 4.13 -7.41
N LEU A 123 -3.79 5.06 -8.36
CA LEU A 123 -4.87 6.02 -8.64
C LEU A 123 -6.27 5.38 -8.80
N PRO A 124 -6.48 4.33 -9.64
CA PRO A 124 -7.79 3.71 -9.76
C PRO A 124 -8.26 3.04 -8.47
N LEU A 125 -7.38 2.59 -7.57
CA LEU A 125 -7.77 2.02 -6.27
C LEU A 125 -8.28 3.13 -5.34
N ALA A 126 -7.60 4.27 -5.33
CA ALA A 126 -8.02 5.43 -4.54
C ALA A 126 -9.39 5.93 -4.99
N VAL A 127 -9.59 6.14 -6.30
CA VAL A 127 -10.86 6.60 -6.90
C VAL A 127 -11.98 5.60 -6.65
N SER A 128 -11.71 4.30 -6.77
CA SER A 128 -12.71 3.24 -6.56
C SER A 128 -12.88 2.80 -5.10
N SER A 129 -12.31 3.53 -4.14
CA SER A 129 -12.41 3.22 -2.71
C SER A 129 -13.78 3.55 -2.10
N ASN A 130 -14.62 4.34 -2.79
CA ASN A 130 -15.91 4.80 -2.25
C ASN A 130 -17.02 3.73 -2.36
N LYS A 131 -18.05 3.84 -1.49
CA LYS A 131 -19.15 2.85 -1.42
C LYS A 131 -19.93 2.74 -2.73
N PHE A 132 -20.03 3.84 -3.48
CA PHE A 132 -20.72 3.90 -4.75
C PHE A 132 -20.00 3.04 -5.80
N MET A 133 -18.69 3.22 -5.96
CA MET A 133 -17.86 2.45 -6.90
C MET A 133 -17.76 0.98 -6.54
N VAL A 134 -17.74 0.64 -5.24
CA VAL A 134 -17.81 -0.76 -4.79
C VAL A 134 -19.09 -1.44 -5.28
N LYS A 135 -20.24 -0.74 -5.19
CA LYS A 135 -21.53 -1.24 -5.67
C LYS A 135 -21.58 -1.28 -7.20
N ARG A 136 -21.11 -0.22 -7.88
CA ARG A 136 -21.13 -0.09 -9.35
C ARG A 136 -20.27 -1.14 -10.07
N LEU A 137 -19.05 -1.37 -9.59
CA LEU A 137 -18.09 -2.29 -10.24
C LEU A 137 -18.27 -3.76 -9.83
N GLY A 138 -18.93 -4.04 -8.70
CA GLY A 138 -19.25 -5.39 -8.25
C GLY A 138 -18.06 -6.36 -8.25
N LYS A 139 -18.10 -7.39 -9.11
CA LYS A 139 -17.02 -8.39 -9.21
C LYS A 139 -15.72 -7.81 -9.77
N GLN A 140 -15.79 -6.84 -10.68
CA GLN A 140 -14.62 -6.20 -11.29
C GLN A 140 -13.84 -5.38 -10.26
N TRP A 141 -14.51 -4.83 -9.23
CA TRP A 141 -13.86 -4.13 -8.13
C TRP A 141 -12.79 -4.98 -7.45
N ARG A 142 -13.08 -6.28 -7.23
CA ARG A 142 -12.13 -7.22 -6.64
C ARG A 142 -10.94 -7.48 -7.57
N ARG A 143 -11.16 -7.53 -8.88
CA ARG A 143 -10.10 -7.71 -9.89
C ARG A 143 -9.16 -6.49 -9.90
N LEU A 144 -9.72 -5.29 -9.90
CA LEU A 144 -8.96 -4.03 -9.84
C LEU A 144 -8.14 -3.93 -8.55
N HIS A 145 -8.73 -4.26 -7.40
CA HIS A 145 -8.03 -4.24 -6.12
C HIS A 145 -6.99 -5.35 -5.94
N ARG A 146 -6.81 -6.27 -6.91
CA ARG A 146 -5.63 -7.17 -6.91
C ARG A 146 -4.34 -6.42 -7.22
N LEU A 147 -4.41 -5.25 -7.86
CA LEU A 147 -3.25 -4.38 -8.05
C LEU A 147 -2.61 -3.94 -6.73
N ALA A 148 -3.35 -3.99 -5.61
CA ALA A 148 -2.80 -3.74 -4.27
C ALA A 148 -1.68 -4.72 -3.87
N TYR A 149 -1.47 -5.81 -4.61
CA TYR A 149 -0.32 -6.70 -4.44
C TYR A 149 0.87 -6.32 -5.32
N VAL A 150 0.59 -5.73 -6.48
CA VAL A 150 1.60 -5.34 -7.47
C VAL A 150 2.22 -4.00 -7.10
N ILE A 151 1.40 -3.02 -6.66
CA ILE A 151 1.85 -1.67 -6.34
C ILE A 151 2.97 -1.66 -5.29
N PRO A 152 2.87 -2.39 -4.15
CA PRO A 152 3.95 -2.39 -3.17
C PRO A 152 5.22 -3.08 -3.70
N ALA A 153 5.09 -4.05 -4.61
CA ALA A 153 6.25 -4.69 -5.24
C ALA A 153 6.99 -3.70 -6.17
N LEU A 154 6.24 -2.91 -6.94
CA LEU A 154 6.81 -1.82 -7.72
C LEU A 154 7.44 -0.75 -6.84
N GLY A 155 6.81 -0.41 -5.70
CA GLY A 155 7.38 0.54 -4.74
C GLY A 155 8.69 0.05 -4.13
N VAL A 156 8.80 -1.23 -3.77
CA VAL A 156 10.05 -1.83 -3.28
C VAL A 156 11.12 -1.83 -4.39
N LEU A 157 10.74 -2.16 -5.63
CA LEU A 157 11.66 -2.11 -6.77
C LEU A 157 12.16 -0.69 -7.05
N HIS A 158 11.26 0.29 -7.05
CA HIS A 158 11.57 1.71 -7.18
C HIS A 158 12.58 2.16 -6.11
N TYR A 159 12.31 1.81 -4.85
CA TYR A 159 13.18 2.18 -3.73
C TYR A 159 14.53 1.46 -3.79
N TRP A 160 14.56 0.18 -4.15
CA TRP A 160 15.81 -0.56 -4.30
C TRP A 160 16.70 0.06 -5.38
N TRP A 161 16.16 0.38 -6.56
CA TRP A 161 16.97 1.01 -7.62
C TRP A 161 17.43 2.44 -7.30
N LEU A 162 16.74 3.13 -6.38
CA LEU A 162 17.14 4.46 -5.92
C LEU A 162 18.39 4.40 -5.04
N VAL A 163 18.44 3.44 -4.10
CA VAL A 163 19.50 3.39 -3.09
C VAL A 163 20.80 2.82 -3.67
N LYS A 164 21.88 3.61 -3.57
CA LYS A 164 23.19 3.26 -4.16
C LYS A 164 24.12 2.47 -3.24
N ALA A 165 23.94 2.53 -1.92
CA ALA A 165 24.89 1.96 -0.95
C ALA A 165 24.23 1.10 0.13
N ASP A 166 23.13 1.55 0.75
CA ASP A 166 22.47 0.81 1.84
C ASP A 166 21.16 0.14 1.40
N VAL A 167 21.28 -1.04 0.80
CA VAL A 167 20.13 -1.82 0.35
C VAL A 167 19.35 -2.50 1.49
N PHE A 168 19.78 -2.36 2.75
CA PHE A 168 19.20 -3.09 3.87
C PHE A 168 17.72 -2.75 4.10
N GLU A 169 17.37 -1.46 4.07
CA GLU A 169 15.99 -1.01 4.27
C GLU A 169 15.04 -1.48 3.14
N PRO A 170 15.35 -1.29 1.84
CA PRO A 170 14.56 -1.88 0.75
C PRO A 170 14.36 -3.39 0.89
N LEU A 171 15.39 -4.13 1.33
CA LEU A 171 15.32 -5.58 1.52
C LEU A 171 14.37 -5.96 2.65
N ILE A 172 14.35 -5.22 3.76
CA ILE A 172 13.37 -5.45 4.84
C ILE A 172 11.95 -5.26 4.31
N TYR A 173 11.68 -4.18 3.58
CA TYR A 173 10.35 -3.95 2.99
C TYR A 173 9.97 -5.05 2.01
N GLY A 174 10.91 -5.51 1.18
CA GLY A 174 10.73 -6.64 0.28
C GLY A 174 10.41 -7.94 1.01
N LEU A 175 11.15 -8.27 2.06
CA LEU A 175 10.91 -9.46 2.89
C LEU A 175 9.54 -9.41 3.55
N LEU A 176 9.18 -8.28 4.17
CA LEU A 176 7.85 -8.07 4.77
C LEU A 176 6.74 -8.25 3.73
N LEU A 177 6.91 -7.69 2.53
CA LEU A 177 5.96 -7.85 1.45
C LEU A 177 5.77 -9.32 1.07
N VAL A 178 6.87 -10.06 0.85
CA VAL A 178 6.82 -11.49 0.50
C VAL A 178 6.10 -12.29 1.57
N VAL A 179 6.45 -12.11 2.85
CA VAL A 179 5.80 -12.78 3.99
C VAL A 179 4.29 -12.48 4.01
N LEU A 180 3.90 -11.22 3.85
CA LEU A 180 2.50 -10.80 3.85
C LEU A 180 1.70 -11.39 2.67
N LEU A 181 2.31 -11.50 1.49
CA LEU A 181 1.68 -12.10 0.30
C LEU A 181 1.53 -13.62 0.46
N LEU A 182 2.53 -14.31 1.01
CA LEU A 182 2.49 -15.74 1.29
C LEU A 182 1.38 -16.10 2.28
N PHE A 183 1.27 -15.36 3.40
CA PHE A 183 0.22 -15.58 4.40
C PHE A 183 -1.20 -15.34 3.86
N ARG A 184 -1.32 -14.61 2.75
CA ARG A 184 -2.60 -14.24 2.17
C ARG A 184 -3.15 -15.27 1.19
N GLN A 185 -2.32 -16.16 0.66
CA GLN A 185 -2.73 -17.31 -0.16
C GLN A 185 -3.92 -18.00 0.53
N PRO A 186 -5.04 -18.23 -0.16
CA PRO A 186 -6.15 -18.95 0.45
C PRO A 186 -5.62 -20.32 0.85
N PHE A 187 -5.64 -20.64 2.15
CA PHE A 187 -5.53 -22.04 2.58
C PHE A 187 -6.60 -22.78 1.77
N LYS A 188 -6.16 -23.62 0.83
CA LYS A 188 -7.05 -24.60 0.21
C LYS A 188 -7.62 -25.37 1.39
N LYS A 189 -8.86 -25.11 1.77
CA LYS A 189 -9.60 -26.07 2.58
C LYS A 189 -9.60 -27.31 1.71
N THR A 190 -8.79 -28.29 2.08
CA THR A 190 -8.94 -29.65 1.58
C THR A 190 -10.36 -30.03 1.98
N THR A 191 -11.32 -29.77 1.11
CA THR A 191 -12.69 -30.23 1.30
C THR A 191 -12.59 -31.74 1.22
N GLY A 192 -12.42 -32.36 2.38
CA GLY A 192 -12.80 -33.74 2.59
C GLY A 192 -14.24 -33.82 2.14
N ARG A 193 -14.42 -34.30 0.92
CA ARG A 193 -15.71 -34.62 0.34
C ARG A 193 -16.24 -35.76 1.20
N TYR A 194 -16.94 -35.43 2.27
CA TYR A 194 -17.83 -36.39 2.92
C TYR A 194 -18.87 -36.73 1.86
N ARG A 195 -18.56 -37.75 1.05
CA ARG A 195 -19.55 -38.52 0.29
C ARG A 195 -20.46 -39.10 1.35
N THR A 196 -21.58 -38.44 1.62
CA THR A 196 -22.72 -39.11 2.22
C THR A 196 -23.08 -40.23 1.26
N ARG A 197 -22.81 -41.48 1.66
CA ARG A 197 -23.38 -42.65 0.97
C ARG A 197 -24.90 -42.49 1.04
N PRO A 198 -25.65 -42.72 -0.04
CA PRO A 198 -27.11 -42.78 0.04
C PRO A 198 -27.49 -43.89 1.02
N VAL A 199 -28.45 -43.62 1.91
CA VAL A 199 -28.93 -44.56 2.95
C VAL A 199 -29.57 -45.83 2.35
N ALA A 200 -29.77 -45.88 1.03
CA ALA A 200 -30.38 -46.99 0.31
C ALA A 200 -29.62 -48.33 0.40
N ASP A 201 -28.32 -48.32 0.75
CA ASP A 201 -27.51 -49.54 0.84
C ASP A 201 -27.55 -50.23 2.22
N VAL A 202 -28.23 -49.66 3.23
CA VAL A 202 -28.25 -50.21 4.60
C VAL A 202 -29.42 -51.19 4.83
N ILE A 203 -30.38 -51.29 3.91
CA ILE A 203 -31.62 -52.09 4.10
C ILE A 203 -31.54 -53.47 3.40
N LYS A 204 -30.37 -53.89 2.91
CA LYS A 204 -30.20 -55.16 2.17
C LYS A 204 -29.17 -56.14 2.77
N SER A 205 -28.96 -56.13 4.09
CA SER A 205 -28.15 -57.14 4.79
C SER A 205 -28.95 -57.84 5.87
#